data_AF-A0A3N5X3T3-F1
#
_entry.id   AF-A0A3N5X3T3-F1
#
_cell.length_a   1.000
_cell.length_b   1.000
_cell.length_c   1.000
_cell.angle_alpha   90.00
_cell.angle_beta   90.00
_cell.angle_gamma   90.00
#
_symmetry.space_group_name_H-M   'P 1'
#
loop_
_entity.id
_entity.type
_entity.pdbx_description
1 polymer ?
#
loop_
_entity_poly.entity_id
_entity_poly.type
_entity_poly.pdbx_seq_one_letter_code
_entity_poly.pdbx_strand_id
1 'polypeptide(L)'
;PWIFRAIERRMTTGADPEPPSPEERLRVILEHLALQLEDKAPPVGVYEFRRHLSCYVKGLPGSSVFRSWANRVGSPEELEAGLRRYFEEDLVGTAYGS
;
A
#
# COMPACT_ATOMS: atom_id res chain seq x y z
N PRO A 1 -7.54 -3.49 5.90
CA PRO A 1 -7.44 -2.45 4.86
C PRO A 1 -7.73 -1.06 5.45
N TRP A 2 -7.23 0.03 4.85
CA TRP A 2 -7.40 1.42 5.35
C TRP A 2 -8.87 1.83 5.57
N ILE A 3 -9.79 1.11 4.91
CA ILE A 3 -11.23 1.17 5.15
C ILE A 3 -11.62 0.79 6.59
N PHE A 4 -10.92 -0.13 7.24
CA PHE A 4 -11.27 -0.61 8.59
C PHE A 4 -10.89 0.40 9.68
N ARG A 5 -9.73 1.06 9.62
CA ARG A 5 -9.37 2.11 10.61
C ARG A 5 -10.14 3.42 10.38
N ALA A 6 -10.49 3.75 9.13
CA ALA A 6 -11.39 4.85 8.82
C ALA A 6 -12.82 4.59 9.36
N ILE A 7 -13.33 3.36 9.26
CA ILE A 7 -14.59 2.95 9.88
C ILE A 7 -14.50 3.03 11.41
N GLU A 8 -13.45 2.48 12.01
CA GLU A 8 -13.29 2.45 13.47
C GLU A 8 -13.19 3.86 14.06
N ARG A 9 -12.42 4.78 13.45
CA ARG A 9 -12.38 6.20 13.85
C ARG A 9 -13.71 6.91 13.59
N ARG A 10 -14.37 6.70 12.44
CA ARG A 10 -15.69 7.29 12.17
C ARG A 10 -16.74 6.83 13.18
N MET A 11 -16.64 5.58 13.66
CA MET A 11 -17.55 5.03 14.68
C MET A 11 -17.25 5.51 16.11
N THR A 12 -16.01 5.88 16.43
CA THR A 12 -15.63 6.36 17.78
C THR A 12 -15.71 7.88 17.95
N THR A 13 -15.36 8.67 16.92
CA THR A 13 -15.31 10.15 17.03
C THR A 13 -16.27 10.90 16.12
N GLY A 14 -16.93 10.25 15.16
CA GLY A 14 -17.92 10.88 14.27
C GLY A 14 -17.36 11.93 13.28
N ALA A 15 -16.06 12.20 13.31
CA ALA A 15 -15.39 13.12 12.39
C ALA A 15 -14.93 12.40 11.12
N ASP A 16 -15.01 13.08 9.97
CA ASP A 16 -14.44 12.55 8.73
C ASP A 16 -12.91 12.44 8.88
N PRO A 17 -12.33 11.24 8.72
CA PRO A 17 -10.89 11.08 8.87
C PRO A 17 -10.16 11.85 7.77
N GLU A 18 -9.20 12.65 8.19
CA GLU A 18 -8.24 13.32 7.30
C GLU A 18 -7.58 12.26 6.39
N PRO A 19 -7.33 12.58 5.09
CA PRO A 19 -6.75 11.61 4.17
C PRO A 19 -5.41 11.07 4.71
N PRO A 20 -5.17 9.74 4.68
CA PRO A 20 -3.98 9.15 5.28
C PRO A 20 -2.71 9.60 4.56
N SER A 21 -1.67 9.93 5.34
CA SER A 21 -0.36 10.30 4.82
C SER A 21 0.28 9.15 4.02
N PRO A 22 1.27 9.44 3.15
CA PRO A 22 2.07 8.42 2.47
C PRO A 22 2.61 7.33 3.40
N GLU A 23 3.17 7.71 4.55
CA GLU A 23 3.76 6.79 5.53
C GLU A 23 2.69 5.90 6.16
N GLU A 24 1.53 6.47 6.47
CA GLU A 24 0.41 5.75 7.05
C GLU A 24 -0.18 4.74 6.04
N ARG A 25 -0.25 5.13 4.75
CA ARG A 25 -0.64 4.21 3.68
C ARG A 25 0.34 3.06 3.56
N LEU A 26 1.65 3.33 3.52
CA LEU A 26 2.68 2.29 3.46
C LEU A 26 2.55 1.32 4.63
N ARG A 27 2.41 1.85 5.85
CA ARG A 27 2.24 1.04 7.07
C ARG A 27 1.05 0.08 6.97
N VAL A 28 -0.11 0.58 6.53
CA VAL A 28 -1.33 -0.24 6.38
C VAL A 28 -1.18 -1.28 5.27
N ILE A 29 -0.48 -0.97 4.18
CA ILE A 29 -0.20 -1.93 3.11
C ILE A 29 0.67 -3.07 3.64
N LEU A 30 1.75 -2.75 4.36
CA LEU A 30 2.67 -3.75 4.93
C LEU A 30 1.98 -4.63 5.98
N GLU A 31 1.16 -4.03 6.86
CA GLU A 31 0.36 -4.77 7.83
C GLU A 31 -0.60 -5.76 7.12
N HIS A 32 -1.26 -5.31 6.04
CA HIS A 32 -2.15 -6.17 5.26
C HIS A 32 -1.39 -7.27 4.50
N LEU A 33 -0.19 -6.99 4.00
CA LEU A 33 0.66 -7.99 3.36
C LEU A 33 1.07 -9.07 4.36
N ALA A 34 1.50 -8.68 5.57
CA ALA A 34 1.86 -9.63 6.63
C ALA A 34 0.69 -10.55 6.98
N LEU A 35 -0.50 -10.00 7.22
CA LEU A 35 -1.72 -10.77 7.51
C LEU A 35 -2.09 -11.73 6.37
N GLN A 36 -1.94 -11.29 5.12
CA GLN A 36 -2.20 -12.14 3.96
C GLN A 36 -1.22 -13.32 3.90
N LEU A 37 0.03 -13.12 4.30
CA LEU A 37 1.06 -14.15 4.30
C LEU A 37 0.95 -15.12 5.47
N GLU A 38 0.36 -14.69 6.59
CA GLU A 38 -0.03 -15.57 7.69
C GLU A 38 -1.13 -16.56 7.26
N ASP A 39 -2.09 -16.12 6.46
CA ASP A 39 -3.16 -16.99 5.93
C ASP A 39 -2.68 -17.86 4.76
N LYS A 40 -1.86 -17.30 3.86
CA LYS A 40 -1.44 -17.96 2.62
C LYS A 40 0.04 -17.79 2.36
N ALA A 41 0.75 -18.91 2.37
CA ALA A 41 2.17 -18.94 2.04
C ALA A 41 2.47 -18.39 0.62
N PRO A 42 3.65 -17.78 0.42
CA PRO A 42 4.12 -17.40 -0.91
C PRO A 42 4.24 -18.59 -1.87
N PRO A 43 4.03 -18.41 -3.18
CA PRO A 43 3.75 -17.14 -3.86
C PRO A 43 2.25 -16.79 -3.92
N VAL A 44 1.37 -17.67 -3.43
CA VAL A 44 -0.09 -17.52 -3.56
C VAL A 44 -0.59 -16.28 -2.81
N GLY A 45 -0.14 -16.08 -1.57
CA GLY A 45 -0.51 -14.90 -0.78
C GLY A 45 -0.15 -13.58 -1.49
N VAL A 46 1.04 -13.53 -2.11
CA VAL A 46 1.52 -12.37 -2.89
C VAL A 46 0.63 -12.13 -4.10
N TYR A 47 0.28 -13.18 -4.85
CA TYR A 47 -0.50 -13.06 -6.09
C TYR A 47 -1.90 -12.49 -5.84
N GLU A 48 -2.54 -12.92 -4.75
CA GLU A 48 -3.81 -12.37 -4.33
C GLU A 48 -3.67 -10.93 -3.85
N PHE A 49 -2.61 -10.64 -3.08
CA PHE A 49 -2.35 -9.30 -2.55
C PHE A 49 -2.18 -8.23 -3.64
N ARG A 50 -1.60 -8.57 -4.79
CA ARG A 50 -1.45 -7.67 -5.95
C ARG A 50 -2.77 -7.01 -6.38
N ARG A 51 -3.90 -7.70 -6.21
CA ARG A 51 -5.23 -7.16 -6.51
C ARG A 51 -5.60 -6.01 -5.58
N HIS A 52 -5.22 -6.11 -4.31
CA HIS A 52 -5.46 -5.08 -3.30
C HIS A 52 -4.55 -3.87 -3.49
N LEU A 53 -3.30 -4.07 -3.94
CA LEU A 53 -2.35 -2.98 -4.19
C LEU A 53 -2.89 -1.90 -5.12
N SER A 54 -3.63 -2.30 -6.15
CA SER A 54 -4.24 -1.37 -7.09
C SER A 54 -5.16 -0.35 -6.43
N CYS A 55 -5.81 -0.69 -5.31
CA CYS A 55 -6.67 0.23 -4.55
C CYS A 55 -5.86 1.19 -3.67
N TYR A 56 -4.69 0.78 -3.18
CA TYR A 56 -3.87 1.59 -2.28
C TYR A 56 -3.09 2.69 -2.99
N VAL A 57 -2.57 2.38 -4.18
CA VAL A 57 -1.76 3.33 -4.96
C VAL A 57 -2.58 4.14 -5.97
N LYS A 58 -3.91 3.92 -6.03
CA LYS A 58 -4.78 4.65 -6.94
C LYS A 58 -4.74 6.15 -6.65
N GLY A 59 -4.47 6.94 -7.69
CA GLY A 59 -4.40 8.40 -7.59
C GLY A 59 -3.05 8.94 -7.10
N LEU A 60 -2.07 8.07 -6.85
CA LEU A 60 -0.70 8.49 -6.55
C LEU A 60 0.14 8.64 -7.85
N PRO A 61 1.11 9.57 -7.87
CA PRO A 61 2.11 9.67 -8.94
C PRO A 61 2.81 8.33 -9.19
N GLY A 62 3.16 8.02 -10.43
CA GLY A 62 3.87 6.77 -10.77
C GLY A 62 3.09 5.46 -10.59
N SER A 63 1.83 5.51 -10.15
CA SER A 63 1.04 4.32 -9.80
C SER A 63 0.79 3.34 -10.95
N SER A 64 0.83 3.78 -12.22
CA SER A 64 0.76 2.88 -13.39
C SER A 64 2.02 2.03 -13.55
N VAL A 65 3.19 2.65 -13.39
CA VAL A 65 4.50 2.01 -13.48
C VAL A 65 4.66 1.03 -12.31
N PHE A 66 4.37 1.49 -11.09
CA PHE A 66 4.44 0.66 -9.89
C PHE A 66 3.53 -0.57 -9.99
N ARG A 67 2.26 -0.42 -10.41
CA ARG A 67 1.35 -1.56 -10.59
C ARG A 67 1.86 -2.55 -11.64
N SER A 68 2.45 -2.06 -12.73
CA SER A 68 2.98 -2.93 -13.79
C SER A 68 4.15 -3.77 -13.30
N TRP A 69 5.03 -3.18 -12.48
CA TRP A 69 6.11 -3.90 -11.81
C TRP A 69 5.58 -4.88 -10.75
N ALA A 70 4.71 -4.43 -9.83
CA ALA A 70 4.16 -5.24 -8.75
C ALA A 70 3.42 -6.49 -9.24
N ASN A 71 2.77 -6.43 -10.41
CA ASN A 71 2.13 -7.57 -11.04
C ASN A 71 3.09 -8.71 -11.44
N ARG A 72 4.40 -8.44 -11.55
CA ARG A 72 5.44 -9.41 -11.92
C ARG A 72 6.16 -10.00 -10.69
N VAL A 73 6.06 -9.36 -9.53
CA VAL A 73 6.81 -9.68 -8.31
C VAL A 73 6.20 -10.84 -7.54
N GLY A 74 6.91 -11.96 -7.43
CA GLY A 74 6.42 -13.17 -6.76
C GLY A 74 6.88 -13.38 -5.32
N SER A 75 7.87 -12.62 -4.86
CA SER A 75 8.42 -12.71 -3.51
C SER A 75 7.82 -11.61 -2.62
N PRO A 76 7.45 -11.95 -1.36
CA PRO A 76 7.07 -10.96 -0.35
C PRO A 76 8.14 -9.89 -0.11
N GLU A 77 9.40 -10.30 -0.05
CA GLU A 77 10.55 -9.45 0.26
C GLU A 77 10.77 -8.43 -0.86
N GLU A 78 10.71 -8.89 -2.11
CA GLU A 78 10.78 -8.02 -3.28
C GLU A 78 9.62 -7.03 -3.31
N LEU A 79 8.40 -7.47 -2.96
CA LEU A 79 7.21 -6.62 -2.94
C LEU A 79 7.30 -5.54 -1.85
N GLU A 80 7.73 -5.91 -0.64
CA GLU A 80 7.94 -4.98 0.47
C GLU A 80 9.02 -3.94 0.13
N ALA A 81 10.16 -4.38 -0.42
CA ALA A 81 11.23 -3.47 -0.81
C ALA A 81 10.76 -2.44 -1.85
N GLY A 82 10.02 -2.88 -2.87
CA GLY A 82 9.49 -1.96 -3.87
C GLY A 82 8.38 -1.05 -3.33
N LEU A 83 7.59 -1.50 -2.36
CA LEU A 83 6.64 -0.65 -1.65
C LEU A 83 7.34 0.48 -0.89
N ARG A 84 8.37 0.16 -0.11
CA ARG A 84 9.14 1.18 0.62
C ARG A 84 9.76 2.19 -0.34
N ARG A 85 10.40 1.70 -1.41
CA ARG A 85 10.99 2.55 -2.44
C ARG A 85 9.96 3.47 -3.11
N TYR A 86 8.80 2.93 -3.48
CA TYR A 86 7.73 3.71 -4.13
C TYR A 86 7.22 4.84 -3.23
N PHE A 87 7.04 4.57 -1.93
CA PHE A 87 6.56 5.57 -0.99
C PHE A 87 7.65 6.55 -0.52
N GLU A 88 8.94 6.18 -0.58
CA GLU A 88 10.08 7.04 -0.24
C GLU A 88 10.57 7.91 -1.42
N GLU A 89 10.69 7.37 -2.64
CA GLU A 89 11.27 8.08 -3.79
C GLU A 89 10.19 8.82 -4.62
N ASP A 90 9.08 8.17 -4.97
CA ASP A 90 8.10 8.72 -5.92
C ASP A 90 7.11 9.71 -5.29
N LEU A 91 6.98 9.72 -3.97
CA LEU A 91 6.13 10.69 -3.25
C LEU A 91 6.92 11.87 -2.68
N VAL A 92 8.21 11.69 -2.39
CA VAL A 92 9.10 12.79 -1.98
C VAL A 92 9.66 13.53 -3.21
N GLY A 93 9.75 12.86 -4.37
CA GLY A 93 10.26 13.41 -5.62
C GLY A 93 9.45 14.55 -6.26
N THR A 94 8.27 14.90 -5.74
CA THR A 94 7.54 16.12 -6.14
C THR A 94 7.78 17.33 -5.23
N ALA A 95 8.51 17.17 -4.12
CA ALA A 95 8.83 18.27 -3.20
C ALA A 95 10.16 18.99 -3.53
N TYR A 96 10.97 18.45 -4.44
CA TYR A 96 12.25 19.04 -4.86
C TYR A 96 12.36 19.13 -6.39
N GLY A 97 11.34 19.73 -7.01
CA GLY A 97 11.33 20.10 -8.43
C GLY A 97 10.75 21.49 -8.62
N SER A 98 11.46 22.50 -8.11
CA SER A 98 11.47 23.86 -8.67
C SER A 98 12.59 23.98 -9.68
#